data_AF-A0A8J5Z5A5-F1
#
_entry.id   AF-A0A8J5Z5A5-F1
#
_cell.length_a   1.000
_cell.length_b   1.000
_cell.length_c   1.000
_cell.angle_alpha   90.00
_cell.angle_beta   90.00
_cell.angle_gamma   90.00
#
_symmetry.space_group_name_H-M   'P 1'
#
loop_
_entity.id
_entity.type
_entity.pdbx_description
1 polymer ?
#
loop_
_entity_poly.entity_id
_entity_poly.type
_entity_poly.pdbx_seq_one_letter_code
_entity_poly.pdbx_strand_id
1 'polypeptide(L)'
;MIWRRSLAKYLVPIPNAHVVWPIVGQEILNGDMRGGFRGIQITSMNYNSIAHNWCIGLCGLNTFCRLVPLSQSGPKLACFQDVESMLNHHLAGLLGLGSLSWAGYQVHVSLSINQFIVNLIYFNYAAQI
;
A
#
# COMPACT_ATOMS: atom_id res chain seq x y z
N MET A 1 18.81 18.57 -26.74
CA MET A 1 17.83 17.82 -25.88
C MET A 1 18.44 16.75 -24.97
N ILE A 2 19.74 16.43 -25.03
CA ILE A 2 20.37 15.35 -24.22
C ILE A 2 20.62 15.75 -22.76
N TRP A 3 20.99 17.01 -22.48
CA TRP A 3 21.32 17.48 -21.14
C TRP A 3 20.14 17.50 -20.14
N ARG A 4 18.90 17.76 -20.61
CA ARG A 4 17.70 17.80 -19.74
C ARG A 4 17.30 16.42 -19.19
N ARG A 5 17.56 15.33 -19.93
CA ARG A 5 17.33 13.95 -19.43
C ARG A 5 18.31 13.57 -18.32
N SER A 6 19.48 14.21 -18.26
CA SER A 6 20.48 13.95 -17.23
C SER A 6 20.03 14.50 -15.86
N LEU A 7 19.49 15.72 -15.83
CA LEU A 7 19.03 16.38 -14.59
C LEU A 7 17.76 15.74 -13.99
N ALA A 8 16.87 15.20 -14.84
CA ALA A 8 15.66 14.50 -14.38
C ALA A 8 15.97 13.31 -13.47
N LYS A 9 17.09 12.60 -13.71
CA LYS A 9 17.54 11.50 -12.83
C LYS A 9 17.89 11.97 -11.42
N TYR A 10 18.22 13.26 -11.24
CA TYR A 10 18.55 13.85 -9.95
C TYR A 10 17.36 14.45 -9.20
N LEU A 11 16.21 14.60 -9.86
CA LEU A 11 15.00 15.15 -9.27
C LEU A 11 14.01 14.06 -8.84
N VAL A 12 14.09 12.86 -9.40
CA VAL A 12 13.22 11.73 -9.01
C VAL A 12 13.72 11.12 -7.70
N PRO A 13 12.96 11.19 -6.59
CA PRO A 13 13.34 10.58 -5.33
C PRO A 13 13.46 9.06 -5.46
N ILE A 14 14.45 8.47 -4.79
CA ILE A 14 14.60 7.02 -4.70
C ILE A 14 13.64 6.50 -3.62
N PRO A 15 12.88 5.43 -3.88
CA PRO A 15 12.02 4.81 -2.87
C PRO A 15 12.75 4.47 -1.58
N ASN A 16 12.25 4.99 -0.45
CA ASN A 16 12.75 4.71 0.88
C ASN A 16 11.59 4.62 1.90
N ALA A 17 11.72 3.72 2.88
CA ALA A 17 10.78 3.61 4.00
C ALA A 17 11.44 3.18 5.33
N HIS A 18 12.77 3.10 5.38
CA HIS A 18 13.52 2.65 6.55
C HIS A 18 14.82 3.45 6.69
N VAL A 19 15.12 3.85 7.93
CA VAL A 19 16.34 4.56 8.33
C VAL A 19 17.01 3.79 9.46
N VAL A 20 18.33 3.59 9.34
CA VAL A 20 19.15 2.93 10.36
C VAL A 20 19.61 3.96 11.39
N TRP A 21 19.49 3.64 12.68
CA TRP A 21 19.95 4.53 13.75
C TRP A 21 21.47 4.54 13.89
N PRO A 22 22.10 5.69 14.20
CA PRO A 22 23.55 5.82 14.35
C PRO A 22 24.01 5.38 15.74
N ILE A 23 24.18 4.06 15.92
CA ILE A 23 24.61 3.50 17.22
C ILE A 23 26.10 3.14 17.18
N VAL A 24 26.55 2.41 16.16
CA VAL A 24 27.91 1.82 16.08
C VAL A 24 28.57 1.96 14.69
N GLY A 25 28.13 2.89 13.84
CA GLY A 25 28.66 3.04 12.47
C GLY A 25 27.77 2.42 11.37
N GLN A 26 26.67 1.76 11.76
CA GLN A 26 25.70 1.15 10.84
C GLN A 26 24.93 2.18 10.00
N GLU A 27 24.99 3.47 10.34
CA GLU A 27 24.42 4.57 9.56
C GLU A 27 25.05 4.72 8.17
N ILE A 28 26.16 4.04 7.88
CA ILE A 28 26.70 3.88 6.52
C ILE A 28 25.70 3.23 5.57
N LEU A 29 24.74 2.46 6.10
CA LEU A 29 23.65 1.85 5.32
C LEU A 29 22.62 2.89 4.85
N ASN A 30 22.62 4.11 5.39
CA ASN A 30 21.75 5.19 4.97
C ASN A 30 22.33 5.95 3.76
N GLY A 31 22.13 5.42 2.56
CA GLY A 31 22.52 6.05 1.30
C GLY A 31 21.70 7.31 0.99
N ASP A 32 22.22 8.17 0.10
CA ASP A 32 21.49 9.34 -0.41
C ASP A 32 20.32 8.90 -1.31
N MET A 33 19.10 9.24 -0.90
CA MET A 33 17.85 8.88 -1.59
C MET A 33 17.35 9.99 -2.53
N ARG A 34 18.13 11.07 -2.72
CA ARG A 34 17.73 12.29 -3.44
C ARG A 34 16.59 13.02 -2.71
N GLY A 35 16.43 14.31 -2.98
CA GLY A 35 15.41 15.13 -2.31
C GLY A 35 15.70 15.43 -0.82
N GLY A 36 16.96 15.31 -0.39
CA GLY A 36 17.41 15.69 0.95
C GLY A 36 17.27 14.61 2.04
N PHE A 37 16.90 13.38 1.67
CA PHE A 37 16.73 12.26 2.62
C PHE A 37 17.82 11.19 2.46
N ARG A 38 18.22 10.57 3.59
CA ARG A 38 19.12 9.40 3.62
C ARG A 38 18.44 8.22 4.30
N GLY A 39 18.62 7.02 3.75
CA GLY A 39 18.01 5.80 4.30
C GLY A 39 18.36 4.54 3.52
N ILE A 40 17.56 3.48 3.64
CA ILE A 40 17.68 2.24 2.84
C ILE A 40 16.72 2.27 1.65
N GLN A 41 17.23 2.02 0.45
CA GLN A 41 16.40 1.93 -0.74
C GLN A 41 15.52 0.67 -0.65
N ILE A 42 14.21 0.83 -0.82
CA ILE A 42 13.29 -0.30 -0.90
C ILE A 42 13.09 -0.69 -2.37
N THR A 43 13.01 -1.99 -2.62
CA THR A 43 12.62 -2.55 -3.92
C THR A 43 11.16 -3.02 -3.93
N SER A 44 10.51 -3.03 -2.76
CA SER A 44 9.07 -3.22 -2.63
C SER A 44 8.36 -1.93 -3.04
N MET A 45 7.31 -2.06 -3.84
CA MET A 45 6.62 -0.93 -4.49
C MET A 45 5.64 -0.18 -3.54
N ASN A 46 5.96 -0.08 -2.24
CA ASN A 46 5.04 0.48 -1.25
C ASN A 46 5.43 1.90 -0.82
N TYR A 47 4.57 2.87 -1.15
CA TYR A 47 4.77 4.29 -0.87
C TYR A 47 3.67 4.91 0.02
N ASN A 48 2.70 4.11 0.49
CA ASN A 48 1.47 4.66 1.10
C ASN A 48 1.47 4.54 2.63
N SER A 49 1.64 5.68 3.31
CA SER A 49 1.52 5.79 4.77
C SER A 49 0.08 5.66 5.28
N ILE A 50 -0.93 6.06 4.48
CA ILE A 50 -2.35 5.99 4.89
C ILE A 50 -2.79 4.54 5.11
N ALA A 51 -2.30 3.60 4.30
CA ALA A 51 -2.63 2.18 4.46
C ALA A 51 -2.19 1.61 5.82
N HIS A 52 -1.10 2.12 6.40
CA HIS A 52 -0.51 1.63 7.64
C HIS A 52 -1.48 1.70 8.84
N ASN A 53 -2.19 2.81 9.01
CA ASN A 53 -3.09 3.01 10.15
C ASN A 53 -4.32 2.10 10.09
N TRP A 54 -4.88 1.88 8.90
CA TRP A 54 -5.98 0.94 8.70
C TRP A 54 -5.53 -0.50 8.95
N CYS A 55 -4.31 -0.86 8.56
CA CYS A 55 -3.75 -2.19 8.79
C CYS A 55 -3.64 -2.50 10.29
N ILE A 56 -3.17 -1.57 11.13
CA ILE A 56 -3.06 -1.82 12.58
C ILE A 56 -4.43 -2.05 13.22
N GLY A 57 -5.44 -1.25 12.86
CA GLY A 57 -6.81 -1.41 13.35
C GLY A 57 -7.44 -2.74 12.96
N LEU A 58 -7.27 -3.15 11.69
CA LEU A 58 -7.77 -4.45 11.21
C LEU A 58 -7.00 -5.64 11.82
N CYS A 59 -5.69 -5.51 12.06
CA CYS A 59 -4.90 -6.51 12.79
C CYS A 59 -5.39 -6.67 14.24
N GLY A 60 -5.68 -5.56 14.92
CA GLY A 60 -6.25 -5.57 16.27
C GLY A 60 -7.62 -6.25 16.31
N LEU A 61 -8.52 -5.89 15.39
CA LEU A 61 -9.84 -6.50 15.27
C LEU A 61 -9.76 -8.01 14.99
N ASN A 62 -8.88 -8.43 14.07
CA ASN A 62 -8.67 -9.85 13.77
C ASN A 62 -8.17 -10.63 14.98
N THR A 63 -7.32 -10.02 15.81
CA THR A 63 -6.84 -10.64 17.05
C THR A 63 -7.99 -10.76 18.06
N PHE A 64 -8.80 -9.73 18.21
CA PHE A 64 -10.00 -9.74 19.08
C PHE A 64 -11.04 -10.79 18.62
N CYS A 65 -11.40 -10.81 17.34
CA CYS A 65 -12.34 -11.77 16.76
C CYS A 65 -11.88 -13.23 16.87
N ARG A 66 -10.57 -13.47 17.01
CA ARG A 66 -10.03 -14.82 17.25
C ARG A 66 -10.07 -15.19 18.73
N LEU A 67 -9.76 -14.27 19.63
CA LEU A 67 -9.62 -14.56 21.06
C LEU A 67 -10.97 -14.64 21.79
N VAL A 68 -11.94 -13.79 21.43
CA VAL A 68 -13.24 -13.75 22.13
C VAL A 68 -14.05 -15.05 22.00
N PRO A 69 -14.25 -15.62 20.79
CA PRO A 69 -15.01 -16.87 20.64
C PRO A 69 -14.37 -18.05 21.37
N LEU A 70 -13.03 -18.10 21.45
CA LEU A 70 -12.32 -19.16 22.19
C LEU A 70 -12.59 -19.11 23.70
N SER A 71 -12.97 -17.94 24.24
CA SER A 71 -13.18 -17.75 25.68
C SER A 71 -14.65 -17.80 26.13
N GLN A 72 -15.62 -17.51 25.24
CA GLN A 72 -17.03 -17.35 25.61
C GLN A 72 -18.03 -18.06 24.69
N SER A 73 -17.70 -18.28 23.41
CA SER A 73 -18.68 -18.74 22.41
C SER A 73 -18.04 -19.42 21.21
N GLY A 74 -17.51 -20.63 21.44
CA GLY A 74 -16.86 -21.42 20.40
C GLY A 74 -17.86 -21.90 19.32
N PRO A 75 -17.50 -21.88 18.03
CA PRO A 75 -18.34 -22.41 16.96
C PRO A 75 -18.47 -23.94 17.07
N LYS A 76 -19.64 -24.47 16.66
CA LYS A 76 -19.90 -25.91 16.61
C LYS A 76 -19.23 -26.56 15.39
N LEU A 77 -18.91 -27.85 15.48
CA LEU A 77 -18.24 -28.60 14.40
C LEU A 77 -19.02 -28.57 13.07
N ALA A 78 -20.36 -28.60 13.12
CA ALA A 78 -21.20 -28.52 11.93
C ALA A 78 -20.99 -27.24 11.10
N CYS A 79 -20.59 -26.13 11.73
CA CYS A 79 -20.28 -24.87 11.03
C CYS A 79 -19.04 -24.99 10.14
N PHE A 80 -18.08 -25.84 10.51
CA PHE A 80 -16.87 -26.08 9.70
C PHE A 80 -17.09 -27.11 8.59
N GLN A 81 -18.11 -27.96 8.72
CA GLN A 81 -18.39 -29.04 7.77
C GLN A 81 -19.38 -28.63 6.67
N ASP A 82 -20.01 -27.45 6.79
CA ASP A 82 -20.88 -26.89 5.76
C ASP A 82 -20.06 -26.27 4.61
N VAL A 83 -19.59 -27.15 3.71
CA VAL A 83 -18.73 -26.78 2.58
C VAL A 83 -19.49 -25.94 1.54
N GLU A 84 -20.80 -26.17 1.38
CA GLU A 84 -21.61 -25.43 0.42
C GLU A 84 -21.74 -23.96 0.85
N SER A 85 -22.06 -23.71 2.12
CA SER A 85 -22.10 -22.36 2.68
C SER A 85 -20.74 -21.68 2.63
N MET A 86 -19.66 -22.39 3.02
CA MET A 86 -18.30 -21.87 2.95
C MET A 86 -17.94 -21.44 1.53
N LEU A 87 -18.19 -22.30 0.54
CA LEU A 87 -17.85 -22.04 -0.86
C LEU A 87 -18.65 -20.86 -1.41
N ASN A 88 -19.96 -20.82 -1.18
CA ASN A 88 -20.82 -19.72 -1.63
C ASN A 88 -20.42 -18.39 -1.00
N HIS A 89 -20.10 -18.36 0.31
CA HIS A 89 -19.68 -17.15 0.98
C HIS A 89 -18.29 -16.66 0.53
N HIS A 90 -17.35 -17.57 0.24
CA HIS A 90 -16.02 -17.18 -0.25
C HIS A 90 -16.05 -16.74 -1.71
N LEU A 91 -16.78 -17.42 -2.59
CA LEU A 91 -16.83 -17.02 -4.00
C LEU A 91 -17.68 -15.77 -4.20
N ALA A 92 -18.95 -15.78 -3.77
CA ALA A 92 -19.83 -14.65 -4.01
C ALA A 92 -19.52 -13.47 -3.07
N GLY A 93 -19.27 -13.76 -1.79
CA GLY A 93 -18.96 -12.74 -0.79
C GLY A 93 -17.53 -12.24 -0.92
N LEU A 94 -16.55 -13.05 -0.52
CA LEU A 94 -15.15 -12.61 -0.41
C LEU A 94 -14.56 -12.20 -1.76
N LEU A 95 -14.65 -13.06 -2.79
CA LEU A 95 -14.09 -12.79 -4.10
C LEU A 95 -14.99 -11.86 -4.94
N GLY A 96 -16.29 -12.11 -4.96
CA GLY A 96 -17.26 -11.34 -5.73
C GLY A 96 -17.44 -9.91 -5.21
N LEU A 97 -17.93 -9.74 -3.97
CA LEU A 97 -18.12 -8.40 -3.39
C LEU A 97 -16.78 -7.69 -3.16
N GLY A 98 -15.70 -8.42 -2.86
CA GLY A 98 -14.36 -7.85 -2.74
C GLY A 98 -13.85 -7.23 -4.05
N SER A 99 -13.97 -7.96 -5.17
CA SER A 99 -13.58 -7.44 -6.49
C SER A 99 -14.52 -6.32 -6.96
N LEU A 100 -15.81 -6.39 -6.66
CA LEU A 100 -16.77 -5.32 -6.98
C LEU A 100 -16.47 -4.03 -6.21
N SER A 101 -16.19 -4.12 -4.90
CA SER A 101 -15.79 -2.98 -4.07
C SER A 101 -14.50 -2.35 -4.60
N TRP A 102 -13.52 -3.18 -4.96
CA TRP A 102 -12.27 -2.70 -5.55
C TRP A 102 -12.48 -2.01 -6.89
N ALA A 103 -13.31 -2.57 -7.78
CA ALA A 103 -13.65 -1.94 -9.05
C ALA A 103 -14.32 -0.58 -8.85
N GLY A 104 -15.26 -0.46 -7.90
CA GLY A 104 -15.87 0.82 -7.53
C GLY A 104 -14.83 1.84 -7.07
N TYR A 105 -13.90 1.45 -6.20
CA TYR A 105 -12.80 2.32 -5.75
C TYR A 105 -11.90 2.77 -6.92
N GLN A 106 -11.57 1.87 -7.85
CA GLN A 106 -10.77 2.21 -9.02
C GLN A 106 -11.46 3.26 -9.89
N VAL A 107 -12.76 3.10 -10.15
CA VAL A 107 -13.51 4.01 -11.02
C VAL A 107 -13.76 5.37 -10.37
N HIS A 108 -14.15 5.40 -9.10
CA HIS A 108 -14.57 6.63 -8.43
C HIS A 108 -13.44 7.42 -7.77
N VAL A 109 -12.27 6.81 -7.54
CA VAL A 109 -11.15 7.45 -6.85
C VAL A 109 -9.87 7.40 -7.69
N SER A 110 -9.43 6.18 -8.05
CA SER A 110 -8.10 6.00 -8.65
C SER A 110 -8.00 6.62 -10.05
N LEU A 111 -9.02 6.45 -10.89
CA LEU A 111 -9.04 7.03 -12.25
C LEU A 111 -8.96 8.56 -12.21
N SER A 112 -9.74 9.21 -11.36
CA SER A 112 -9.77 10.68 -11.25
C SER A 112 -8.41 11.24 -10.83
N ILE A 113 -7.77 10.62 -9.83
CA ILE A 113 -6.44 11.04 -9.36
C ILE A 113 -5.39 10.84 -10.45
N ASN A 114 -5.41 9.68 -11.12
CA ASN A 114 -4.43 9.38 -12.17
C ASN A 114 -4.55 10.34 -13.36
N GLN A 115 -5.77 10.65 -13.79
CA GLN A 115 -6.01 11.63 -14.86
C GLN A 115 -5.50 13.03 -14.46
N PHE A 116 -5.76 13.45 -13.22
CA PHE A 116 -5.29 14.74 -12.72
C PHE A 116 -3.74 14.82 -12.71
N ILE A 117 -3.06 13.79 -12.19
CA ILE A 117 -1.59 13.75 -12.13
C ILE A 117 -1.00 13.79 -13.54
N VAL A 118 -1.54 12.99 -14.47
CA VAL A 118 -1.07 12.95 -15.85
C VAL A 118 -1.23 14.32 -16.51
N ASN A 119 -2.39 14.97 -16.37
CA ASN A 119 -2.63 16.31 -16.91
C ASN A 119 -1.71 17.37 -16.30
N LEU A 120 -1.46 17.30 -15.00
CA LEU A 120 -0.54 18.21 -14.31
C LEU A 120 0.89 18.09 -14.84
N ILE A 121 1.36 16.87 -15.11
CA ILE A 121 2.68 16.63 -15.70
C ILE A 121 2.76 17.25 -17.09
N TYR A 122 1.75 17.03 -17.94
CA TYR A 122 1.70 17.61 -19.29
C TYR A 122 1.67 19.14 -19.26
N PHE A 123 0.88 19.74 -18.37
CA PHE A 123 0.82 21.19 -18.19
C PHE A 123 2.18 21.79 -17.81
N ASN A 124 2.87 21.19 -16.84
CA ASN A 124 4.21 21.63 -16.44
C ASN A 124 5.25 21.44 -17.56
N TYR A 125 5.10 20.40 -18.38
CA TYR A 125 5.99 20.16 -19.51
C TYR A 125 5.77 21.20 -20.63
N ALA A 126 4.52 21.59 -20.88
CA ALA A 126 4.16 22.61 -21.87
C ALA A 126 4.58 24.03 -21.44
N ALA A 127 4.55 24.34 -20.13
CA ALA A 127 4.98 25.63 -19.59
C ALA A 127 6.52 25.84 -19.58
N GLN A 128 7.31 24.81 -19.91
CA GLN A 128 8.77 24.85 -19.99
C GLN A 128 9.32 24.96 -21.43
N ILE A 129 8.43 25.13 -22.42
CA ILE A 129 8.71 25.37 -23.84
C ILE A 129 8.39 26.83 -24.15
#